data_AF-M5J802-F1
#
_entry.id   AF-M5J802-F1
#
_cell.length_a   1.000
_cell.length_b   1.000
_cell.length_c   1.000
_cell.angle_alpha   90.00
_cell.angle_beta   90.00
_cell.angle_gamma   90.00
#
_symmetry.space_group_name_H-M   'P 1'
#
loop_
_entity.id
_entity.type
_entity.pdbx_description
1 polymer ?
#
loop_
_entity_poly.entity_id
_entity_poly.type
_entity_poly.pdbx_seq_one_letter_code
_entity_poly.pdbx_strand_id
1 'polypeptide(L)' 'MPETKAGRDKIIGYLNENDISISALAAMYGLSRQDLSDYLAGRKRNPKANQIILKIISDFKIR' A
#
# COMPACT_ATOMS: atom_id res chain seq x y z
N MET A 1 -14.10 -4.45 8.86
CA MET A 1 -13.01 -4.85 7.95
C MET A 1 -11.89 -5.45 8.76
N PRO A 2 -11.26 -6.54 8.31
CA PRO A 2 -10.09 -7.09 8.99
C PRO A 2 -8.96 -6.06 9.03
N GLU A 3 -8.19 -6.08 10.11
CA GLU A 3 -7.07 -5.17 10.30
C GLU A 3 -5.89 -5.58 9.40
N THR A 4 -5.46 -4.68 8.52
CA THR A 4 -4.36 -4.93 7.56
C THR A 4 -3.04 -4.32 8.01
N LYS A 5 -2.89 -3.96 9.30
CA LYS A 5 -1.72 -3.24 9.82
C LYS A 5 -0.39 -3.92 9.44
N ALA A 6 -0.27 -5.22 9.69
CA ALA A 6 0.95 -5.97 9.35
C ALA A 6 1.28 -5.90 7.85
N GLY A 7 0.29 -5.97 6.96
CA GLY A 7 0.49 -5.84 5.52
C GLY A 7 0.93 -4.42 5.10
N ARG A 8 0.33 -3.39 5.70
CA ARG A 8 0.69 -1.98 5.44
C ARG A 8 2.11 -1.69 5.91
N ASP A 9 2.48 -2.16 7.10
CA ASP A 9 3.81 -1.97 7.67
C ASP A 9 4.89 -2.61 6.76
N LYS A 10 4.63 -3.82 6.24
CA LYS A 10 5.52 -4.48 5.26
C LYS A 10 5.69 -3.69 3.97
N ILE A 11 4.61 -3.13 3.43
CA ILE A 11 4.69 -2.29 2.22
C ILE A 11 5.53 -1.05 2.51
N ILE A 12 5.29 -0.36 3.63
CA ILE A 12 6.05 0.84 4.01
C ILE A 12 7.54 0.51 4.17
N GLY A 13 7.87 -0.61 4.82
CA GLY A 13 9.25 -1.09 4.94
C GLY A 13 9.91 -1.29 3.58
N TYR A 14 9.25 -2.04 2.69
CA TYR A 14 9.74 -2.28 1.33
C TYR A 14 9.98 -0.97 0.55
N LEU A 15 9.06 -0.01 0.64
CA LEU A 15 9.21 1.29 -0.03
C LEU A 15 10.44 2.05 0.47
N ASN A 16 10.66 2.08 1.79
CA ASN A 16 11.81 2.76 2.37
C ASN A 16 13.14 2.08 2.01
N GLU A 17 13.20 0.75 2.06
CA GLU A 17 14.40 -0.03 1.74
C GLU A 17 14.84 0.11 0.28
N ASN A 18 13.89 0.38 -0.63
CA ASN A 18 14.13 0.49 -2.08
C ASN A 18 14.08 1.94 -2.59
N ASP A 19 14.00 2.94 -1.70
CA ASP A 19 13.85 4.36 -2.03
C ASP A 19 12.68 4.66 -3.00
N ILE A 20 11.57 3.93 -2.84
CA ILE A 20 10.37 4.07 -3.66
C ILE A 20 9.42 5.05 -2.99
N SER A 21 9.16 6.19 -3.63
CA SER A 21 8.18 7.16 -3.13
C SER A 21 6.74 6.64 -3.24
N ILE A 22 5.87 7.04 -2.29
CA ILE A 22 4.43 6.79 -2.35
C ILE A 22 3.83 7.31 -3.67
N SER A 23 4.32 8.43 -4.20
CA SER A 23 3.85 8.99 -5.47
C SER A 23 4.13 8.05 -6.65
N ALA A 24 5.32 7.46 -6.71
CA ALA A 24 5.69 6.52 -7.77
C ALA A 24 4.85 5.24 -7.71
N LEU A 25 4.66 4.69 -6.50
CA LEU A 25 3.78 3.54 -6.30
C LEU A 25 2.32 3.88 -6.67
N ALA A 26 1.83 5.06 -6.30
CA ALA A 26 0.47 5.48 -6.65
C ALA A 26 0.29 5.57 -8.17
N ALA A 27 1.26 6.13 -8.90
CA ALA A 27 1.24 6.20 -10.35
C ALA A 27 1.20 4.82 -11.00
N MET A 28 2.00 3.86 -10.52
CA MET A 28 2.01 2.48 -11.03
C MET A 28 0.66 1.78 -10.89
N TYR A 29 -0.12 2.11 -9.86
CA TYR A 29 -1.41 1.49 -9.57
C TYR A 29 -2.61 2.33 -10.03
N GLY A 30 -2.39 3.45 -10.74
CA GLY A 30 -3.45 4.34 -11.19
C GLY A 30 -4.23 4.98 -10.03
N LEU A 31 -3.56 5.26 -8.93
CA LEU A 31 -4.13 5.88 -7.73
C LEU A 31 -3.63 7.31 -7.54
N SER A 32 -4.42 8.13 -6.85
CA SER A 32 -3.90 9.39 -6.32
C SER A 32 -2.90 9.11 -5.19
N ARG A 33 -1.88 9.97 -5.05
CA ARG A 33 -0.93 9.90 -3.92
C ARG A 33 -1.67 9.90 -2.58
N GLN A 34 -2.71 10.72 -2.46
CA GLN A 34 -3.50 10.85 -1.24
C GLN A 34 -4.23 9.55 -0.90
N ASP A 35 -4.91 8.93 -1.87
CA ASP A 35 -5.61 7.66 -1.66
C ASP A 35 -4.67 6.56 -1.20
N LEU A 36 -3.53 6.41 -1.87
CA LEU A 36 -2.56 5.39 -1.49
C LEU A 36 -2.00 5.66 -0.09
N SER A 37 -1.69 6.92 0.24
CA SER A 37 -1.27 7.32 1.58
C SER A 37 -2.34 6.98 2.63
N ASP A 38 -3.62 7.23 2.35
CA ASP A 38 -4.73 6.93 3.25
C ASP A 38 -4.96 5.42 3.44
N TYR A 39 -4.72 4.62 2.40
CA TYR A 39 -4.73 3.17 2.49
C TYR A 39 -3.58 2.66 3.36
N LEU A 40 -2.34 3.12 3.12
CA LEU A 40 -1.16 2.70 3.88
C LEU A 40 -1.17 3.20 5.33
N ALA A 41 -1.69 4.40 5.59
CA ALA A 41 -1.90 4.92 6.95
C ALA A 41 -3.08 4.24 7.67
N GLY A 42 -3.95 3.53 6.94
CA GLY A 42 -5.14 2.90 7.49
C GLY A 42 -6.24 3.89 7.88
N ARG A 43 -6.22 5.11 7.31
CA ARG A 43 -7.28 6.12 7.45
C ARG A 43 -8.51 5.75 6.61
N LYS A 44 -8.31 5.07 5.48
CA LYS A 44 -9.38 4.61 4.58
C LYS A 44 -9.40 3.08 4.53
N ARG A 45 -10.39 2.48 5.21
CA ARG A 45 -10.51 1.01 5.43
C ARG A 45 -11.69 0.40 4.68
N ASN A 46 -11.70 0.51 3.36
CA ASN A 46 -12.75 -0.03 2.50
C ASN A 46 -12.24 -1.29 1.73
N PRO A 47 -13.11 -2.05 1.05
CA PRO A 47 -12.69 -3.29 0.37
C PRO A 47 -11.60 -3.07 -0.67
N LYS A 48 -11.69 -1.94 -1.39
CA LYS A 48 -10.70 -1.52 -2.39
C LYS A 48 -9.32 -1.33 -1.77
N ALA A 49 -9.22 -0.71 -0.58
CA ALA A 49 -7.96 -0.54 0.13
C ALA A 49 -7.28 -1.89 0.41
N ASN A 50 -8.05 -2.88 0.90
CA ASN A 50 -7.52 -4.21 1.18
C ASN A 50 -7.09 -4.95 -0.10
N GLN A 51 -7.85 -4.83 -1.19
CA GLN A 51 -7.48 -5.39 -2.48
C GLN A 51 -6.17 -4.79 -3.01
N ILE A 52 -6.00 -3.47 -2.88
CA ILE A 52 -4.75 -2.80 -3.26
C ILE A 52 -3.57 -3.27 -2.41
N ILE A 53 -3.74 -3.38 -1.09
CA ILE A 53 -2.69 -3.90 -0.19
C ILE A 53 -2.27 -5.32 -0.60
N LEU A 54 -3.23 -6.22 -0.82
CA LEU A 54 -2.95 -7.59 -1.25
C LEU A 54 -2.25 -7.63 -2.62
N LYS A 55 -2.69 -6.79 -3.55
CA LYS A 55 -2.07 -6.70 -4.88
C LYS A 55 -0.62 -6.22 -4.80
N ILE A 56 -0.34 -5.19 -4.02
CA ILE A 56 1.04 -4.69 -3.82
C ILE A 56 1.92 -5.79 -3.22
N ILE A 57 1.45 -6.45 -2.17
CA ILE A 57 2.20 -7.56 -1.55
C ILE A 57 2.50 -8.66 -2.56
N SER A 58 1.52 -9.04 -3.38
CA SER A 58 1.66 -10.06 -4.43
C SER A 58 2.63 -9.64 -5.53
N ASP A 59 2.44 -8.45 -6.09
CA ASP A 59 3.19 -7.95 -7.25
C ASP A 59 4.68 -7.74 -6.90
N PHE A 60 4.98 -7.25 -5.70
CA PHE A 60 6.36 -7.05 -5.21
C PHE A 60 6.92 -8.25 -4.43
N LYS A 61 6.14 -9.33 -4.29
CA LYS A 61 6.52 -10.54 -3.52
C LYS A 61 7.02 -10.24 -2.11
N ILE A 62 6.39 -9.28 -1.43
CA ILE A 62 6.74 -8.84 -0.08
C ILE A 62 6.34 -9.95 0.91
N ARG A 63 7.29 -10.51 1.66
CA ARG A 63 7.09 -11.68 2.54
C ARG A 63 6.85 -11.36 4.00
#